data_AF-A0A3C0GMU3-F1
#
_entry.id   AF-A0A3C0GMU3-F1
#
_cell.length_a   1.000
_cell.length_b   1.000
_cell.length_c   1.000
_cell.angle_alpha   90.00
_cell.angle_beta   90.00
_cell.angle_gamma   90.00
#
_symmetry.space_group_name_H-M   'P 1'
#
loop_
_entity.id
_entity.type
_entity.pdbx_description
1 polymer ?
#
loop_
_entity_poly.entity_id
_entity_poly.type
_entity_poly.pdbx_seq_one_letter_code
_entity_poly.pdbx_strand_id
1 'polypeptide(L)'
;MNADVATADVQVTCVGDIRFEDATALLAAHQLRLHRVEDAAPIPGSYWGEPEAGIIGSDVYVRDDTPVHSMLHEACHLIVLPPERRALVHTDATDSVPEEDATCYLQIVLAAQLPGVGSAQLMADMDAWGYTYRLGSTQAWFEQDAEDARAWLIERGLLPG
;
A
#
# COMPACT_ATOMS: atom_id res chain seq x y z
N MET A 1 -40.71 2.14 0.71
CA MET A 1 -39.90 1.28 -0.17
C MET A 1 -38.54 1.93 -0.23
N ASN A 2 -37.65 1.57 0.69
CA ASN A 2 -36.27 2.03 0.66
C ASN A 2 -35.53 1.00 -0.19
N ALA A 3 -35.02 1.44 -1.33
CA ALA A 3 -34.05 0.65 -2.08
C ALA A 3 -32.77 0.64 -1.25
N ASP A 4 -32.39 -0.53 -0.74
CA ASP A 4 -30.99 -0.81 -0.46
C ASP A 4 -30.24 -0.53 -1.76
N VAL A 5 -29.52 0.58 -1.78
CA VAL A 5 -28.41 0.73 -2.72
C VAL A 5 -27.39 -0.25 -2.19
N ALA A 6 -27.38 -1.46 -2.75
CA ALA A 6 -26.23 -2.34 -2.63
C ALA A 6 -25.03 -1.52 -3.10
N THR A 7 -24.20 -1.09 -2.16
CA THR A 7 -22.84 -0.64 -2.46
C THR A 7 -22.24 -1.76 -3.28
N ALA A 8 -21.96 -1.50 -4.55
CA ALA A 8 -21.20 -2.45 -5.34
C ALA A 8 -19.90 -2.67 -4.56
N ASP A 9 -19.68 -3.90 -4.09
CA ASP A 9 -18.42 -4.27 -3.45
C ASP A 9 -17.31 -3.89 -4.43
N VAL A 10 -16.47 -2.94 -4.03
CA VAL A 10 -15.32 -2.56 -4.83
C VAL A 10 -14.44 -3.81 -4.93
N GLN A 11 -14.38 -4.40 -6.11
CA GLN A 11 -13.55 -5.58 -6.34
C GLN A 11 -12.10 -5.13 -6.53
N VAL A 12 -11.31 -5.26 -5.47
CA VAL A 12 -9.86 -5.10 -5.48
C VAL A 12 -9.21 -6.44 -5.14
N THR A 13 -7.94 -6.61 -5.54
CA THR A 13 -7.16 -7.78 -5.14
C THR A 13 -6.88 -7.73 -3.64
N CYS A 14 -7.26 -8.78 -2.91
CA CYS A 14 -7.02 -8.88 -1.48
C CYS A 14 -5.82 -9.78 -1.16
N VAL A 15 -5.27 -9.67 0.05
CA VAL A 15 -4.13 -10.46 0.52
C VAL A 15 -4.44 -11.97 0.45
N GLY A 16 -5.69 -12.38 0.67
CA GLY A 16 -6.12 -13.77 0.53
C GLY A 16 -6.08 -14.32 -0.90
N ASP A 17 -6.00 -13.46 -1.92
CA ASP A 17 -5.97 -13.85 -3.34
C ASP A 17 -4.54 -14.13 -3.85
N ILE A 18 -3.52 -13.77 -3.07
CA ILE A 18 -2.11 -13.92 -3.42
C ILE A 18 -1.41 -14.94 -2.51
N ARG A 19 -0.20 -15.36 -2.92
CA ARG A 19 0.65 -16.17 -2.06
C ARG A 19 1.24 -15.28 -0.96
N PHE A 20 0.84 -15.54 0.29
CA PHE A 20 1.31 -14.77 1.43
C PHE A 20 2.84 -14.79 1.60
N GLU A 21 3.51 -15.87 1.19
CA GLU A 21 4.97 -15.97 1.25
C GLU A 21 5.67 -15.00 0.30
N ASP A 22 5.06 -14.72 -0.86
CA ASP A 22 5.64 -13.79 -1.85
C ASP A 22 5.56 -12.35 -1.33
N ALA A 23 4.43 -11.98 -0.72
CA ALA A 23 4.27 -10.69 -0.03
C ALA A 23 5.23 -10.56 1.17
N THR A 24 5.37 -11.63 1.95
CA THR A 24 6.30 -11.67 3.09
C THR A 24 7.75 -11.48 2.62
N ALA A 25 8.16 -12.17 1.55
CA ALA A 25 9.51 -12.06 1.00
C ALA A 25 9.79 -10.65 0.45
N LEU A 26 8.82 -10.06 -0.23
CA LEU A 26 8.90 -8.68 -0.73
C LEU A 26 9.13 -7.70 0.42
N LEU A 27 8.30 -7.72 1.46
CA LEU A 27 8.44 -6.81 2.61
C LEU A 27 9.72 -7.06 3.41
N ALA A 28 10.15 -8.32 3.54
CA ALA A 28 11.39 -8.67 4.22
C ALA A 28 12.63 -8.09 3.52
N ALA A 29 12.63 -7.98 2.19
CA ALA A 29 13.71 -7.32 1.43
C ALA A 29 13.89 -5.84 1.82
N HIS A 30 12.85 -5.22 2.38
CA HIS A 30 12.85 -3.84 2.88
C HIS A 30 12.96 -3.72 4.41
N GLN A 31 13.34 -4.82 5.09
CA GLN A 31 13.47 -4.92 6.55
C GLN A 31 12.13 -4.74 7.30
N LEU A 32 11.01 -5.05 6.64
CA LEU A 32 9.68 -5.05 7.25
C LEU A 32 9.24 -6.49 7.57
N ARG A 33 8.30 -6.62 8.51
CA ARG A 33 7.70 -7.91 8.89
C ARG A 33 6.21 -7.87 8.59
N LEU A 34 5.75 -8.81 7.77
CA LEU A 34 4.33 -8.97 7.47
C LEU A 34 3.68 -9.95 8.47
N HIS A 35 2.59 -9.53 9.10
CA HIS A 35 1.82 -10.31 10.04
C HIS A 35 0.41 -10.49 9.52
N ARG A 36 -0.02 -11.75 9.43
CA ARG A 36 -1.41 -12.10 9.15
C ARG A 36 -2.15 -12.23 10.47
N VAL A 37 -3.25 -11.49 10.63
CA VAL A 37 -4.17 -11.66 11.75
C VAL A 37 -5.28 -12.65 11.40
N GLU A 38 -5.95 -13.18 12.43
CA GLU A 38 -7.08 -14.09 12.25
C GLU A 38 -8.27 -13.39 11.58
N ASP A 39 -9.08 -14.16 10.88
CA ASP A 39 -10.34 -13.66 10.32
C ASP A 39 -11.22 -13.05 11.42
N ALA A 40 -11.84 -11.90 11.14
CA ALA A 40 -12.62 -11.09 12.07
C ALA A 40 -11.87 -10.55 13.31
N ALA A 41 -10.56 -10.81 13.47
CA ALA A 41 -9.75 -10.10 14.45
C ALA A 41 -9.46 -8.67 13.98
N PRO A 42 -9.34 -7.71 14.91
CA PRO A 42 -8.99 -6.36 14.54
C PRO A 42 -7.57 -6.28 14.01
N ILE A 43 -7.34 -5.42 13.01
CA ILE A 43 -6.02 -5.18 12.41
C ILE A 43 -5.26 -4.14 13.26
N PRO A 44 -4.18 -4.51 13.98
CA PRO A 44 -3.43 -3.59 14.81
C PRO A 44 -2.81 -2.45 13.99
N GLY A 45 -2.91 -1.22 14.50
CA GLY A 45 -2.27 -0.07 13.87
C GLY A 45 -2.94 0.42 12.58
N SER A 46 -4.14 -0.06 12.23
CA SER A 46 -4.90 0.45 11.08
C SER A 46 -5.37 1.88 11.35
N TYR A 47 -5.05 2.82 10.45
CA TYR A 47 -5.38 4.24 10.61
C TYR A 47 -6.82 4.55 10.20
N TRP A 48 -7.23 4.07 9.03
CA TRP A 48 -8.55 4.30 8.47
C TRP A 48 -9.59 3.26 8.91
N GLY A 49 -9.14 2.20 9.58
CA GLY A 49 -9.97 1.09 10.04
C GLY A 49 -10.01 -0.06 9.03
N GLU A 50 -10.68 -1.14 9.43
CA GLU A 50 -10.71 -2.37 8.64
C GLU A 50 -11.55 -2.23 7.35
N PRO A 51 -11.13 -2.86 6.24
CA PRO A 51 -10.10 -3.90 6.14
C PRO A 51 -8.67 -3.37 5.85
N GLU A 52 -8.43 -2.07 5.96
CA GLU A 52 -7.12 -1.49 5.62
C GLU A 52 -6.01 -1.97 6.57
N ALA A 53 -4.83 -2.17 6.00
CA ALA A 53 -3.63 -2.60 6.70
C ALA A 53 -3.27 -1.64 7.85
N GLY A 54 -2.50 -2.15 8.79
CA GLY A 54 -2.01 -1.35 9.90
C GLY A 54 -0.51 -1.49 10.11
N ILE A 55 0.10 -0.45 10.69
CA ILE A 55 1.55 -0.41 10.94
C ILE A 55 1.89 -0.05 12.38
N ILE A 56 2.85 -0.78 12.94
CA ILE A 56 3.46 -0.47 14.23
C ILE A 56 4.96 -0.74 14.09
N GLY A 57 5.80 0.28 14.27
CA GLY A 57 7.24 0.11 14.16
C GLY A 57 7.68 -0.30 12.75
N SER A 58 8.12 -1.54 12.59
CA SER A 58 8.49 -2.14 11.29
C SER A 58 7.62 -3.33 10.92
N ASP A 59 6.47 -3.44 11.58
CA ASP A 59 5.51 -4.51 11.45
C ASP A 59 4.30 -3.99 10.66
N VAL A 60 3.92 -4.72 9.62
CA VAL A 60 2.73 -4.50 8.80
C VAL A 60 1.74 -5.61 9.12
N TYR A 61 0.52 -5.23 9.50
CA TYR A 61 -0.55 -6.14 9.88
C TYR A 61 -1.64 -6.15 8.81
N VAL A 62 -2.05 -7.35 8.41
CA VAL A 62 -3.07 -7.57 7.37
C VAL A 62 -3.99 -8.72 7.77
N ARG A 63 -5.20 -8.70 7.21
CA ARG A 63 -6.14 -9.83 7.20
C ARG A 63 -6.36 -10.27 5.75
N ASP A 64 -7.05 -11.39 5.53
CA ASP A 64 -7.27 -11.91 4.17
C ASP A 64 -8.08 -11.01 3.27
N ASP A 65 -9.00 -10.23 3.85
CA ASP A 65 -9.81 -9.23 3.16
C ASP A 65 -9.09 -7.87 3.04
N THR A 66 -7.86 -7.74 3.54
CA THR A 66 -7.07 -6.52 3.35
C THR A 66 -6.70 -6.35 1.89
N PRO A 67 -7.01 -5.21 1.25
CA PRO A 67 -6.58 -4.94 -0.11
C PRO A 67 -5.05 -4.93 -0.24
N VAL A 68 -4.52 -5.51 -1.31
CA VAL A 68 -3.07 -5.53 -1.57
C VAL A 68 -2.49 -4.13 -1.69
N HIS A 69 -3.23 -3.19 -2.31
CA HIS A 69 -2.79 -1.79 -2.37
C HIS A 69 -2.69 -1.17 -0.98
N SER A 70 -3.61 -1.48 -0.05
CA SER A 70 -3.52 -1.00 1.33
C SER A 70 -2.28 -1.57 2.05
N MET A 71 -2.02 -2.87 1.93
CA MET A 71 -0.80 -3.49 2.47
C MET A 71 0.48 -2.83 1.92
N LEU A 72 0.56 -2.61 0.61
CA LEU A 72 1.73 -2.00 -0.02
C LEU A 72 1.87 -0.52 0.32
N HIS A 73 0.77 0.23 0.42
CA HIS A 73 0.77 1.63 0.80
C HIS A 73 1.38 1.80 2.20
N GLU A 74 0.85 1.08 3.18
CA GLU A 74 1.35 1.10 4.55
C GLU A 74 2.81 0.63 4.67
N ALA A 75 3.19 -0.40 3.91
CA ALA A 75 4.59 -0.82 3.83
C ALA A 75 5.48 0.29 3.24
N CYS A 76 5.02 0.99 2.19
CA CYS A 76 5.76 2.06 1.54
C CYS A 76 5.97 3.26 2.47
N HIS A 77 4.99 3.61 3.32
CA HIS A 77 5.17 4.61 4.37
C HIS A 77 6.36 4.29 5.27
N LEU A 78 6.48 3.03 5.71
CA LEU A 78 7.64 2.61 6.48
C LEU A 78 8.93 2.69 5.66
N ILE A 79 8.91 2.35 4.37
CA ILE A 79 10.10 2.35 3.52
C ILE A 79 10.64 3.75 3.28
N VAL A 80 9.77 4.73 3.00
CA VAL A 80 10.16 6.13 2.73
C VAL A 80 10.69 6.84 3.97
N LEU A 81 10.31 6.36 5.17
CA LEU A 81 10.87 6.83 6.42
C LEU A 81 12.30 6.29 6.67
N PRO A 82 13.21 7.14 7.18
CA PRO A 82 14.49 6.69 7.73
C PRO A 82 14.29 5.62 8.81
N PRO A 83 15.17 4.59 8.91
CA PRO A 83 15.02 3.50 9.88
C PRO A 83 14.80 3.95 11.33
N GLU A 84 15.47 5.02 11.76
CA GLU A 84 15.31 5.58 13.11
C GLU A 84 13.92 6.16 13.39
N ARG A 85 13.19 6.61 12.36
CA ARG A 85 11.81 7.10 12.50
C ARG A 85 10.79 5.97 12.52
N ARG A 86 11.06 4.86 11.81
CA ARG A 86 10.16 3.69 11.77
C ARG A 86 9.80 3.19 13.17
N ALA A 87 10.77 3.10 14.06
CA ALA A 87 10.56 2.61 15.43
C ALA A 87 9.58 3.45 16.27
N LEU A 88 9.31 4.70 15.86
CA LEU A 88 8.38 5.61 16.53
C LEU A 88 6.97 5.59 15.92
N VAL A 89 6.78 4.89 14.80
CA VAL A 89 5.49 4.80 14.11
C VAL A 89 4.53 3.94 14.91
N HIS A 90 3.34 4.50 15.14
CA HIS A 90 2.19 3.78 15.66
C HIS A 90 0.95 4.32 14.94
N THR A 91 0.48 3.58 13.93
CA THR A 91 -0.69 3.92 13.10
C THR A 91 -0.50 5.07 12.10
N ASP A 92 0.13 6.18 12.50
CA ASP A 92 0.38 7.34 11.63
C ASP A 92 1.88 7.41 11.28
N ALA A 93 2.19 7.51 9.98
CA ALA A 93 3.56 7.51 9.48
C ALA A 93 4.07 8.91 9.13
N THR A 94 3.25 9.74 8.46
CA THR A 94 3.66 11.06 7.99
C THR A 94 2.47 11.95 7.57
N ASP A 95 2.68 13.26 7.61
CA ASP A 95 1.79 14.30 7.07
C ASP A 95 2.42 15.06 5.88
N SER A 96 3.40 14.44 5.21
CA SER A 96 4.31 15.10 4.27
C SER A 96 3.93 14.74 2.84
N VAL A 97 3.45 15.71 2.06
CA VAL A 97 3.03 15.49 0.67
C VAL A 97 4.11 14.78 -0.18
N PRO A 98 5.40 15.15 -0.13
CA PRO A 98 6.42 14.39 -0.86
C PRO A 98 6.58 12.93 -0.42
N GLU A 99 6.38 12.62 0.87
CA GLU A 99 6.45 11.24 1.38
C GLU A 99 5.21 10.44 0.96
N GLU A 100 4.03 11.07 0.93
CA GLU A 100 2.78 10.49 0.40
C GLU A 100 2.87 10.17 -1.10
N ASP A 101 3.34 11.12 -1.91
CA ASP A 101 3.50 10.92 -3.35
C ASP A 101 4.54 9.82 -3.64
N ALA A 102 5.65 9.81 -2.88
CA ALA A 102 6.67 8.76 -2.97
C ALA A 102 6.12 7.39 -2.55
N THR A 103 5.29 7.33 -1.51
CA THR A 103 4.59 6.12 -1.06
C THR A 103 3.68 5.58 -2.17
N CYS A 104 2.86 6.45 -2.77
CA CYS A 104 1.99 6.10 -3.88
C CYS A 104 2.76 5.59 -5.10
N TYR A 105 3.93 6.16 -5.39
CA TYR A 105 4.74 5.73 -6.52
C TYR A 105 5.39 4.38 -6.24
N LEU A 106 5.95 4.22 -5.04
CA LEU A 106 6.67 3.03 -4.64
C LEU A 106 5.76 1.80 -4.57
N GLN A 107 4.52 1.93 -4.10
CA GLN A 107 3.59 0.78 -4.05
C GLN A 107 3.36 0.17 -5.44
N ILE A 108 3.26 1.00 -6.49
CA ILE A 108 3.10 0.55 -7.88
C ILE A 108 4.35 -0.19 -8.37
N VAL A 109 5.53 0.33 -8.01
CA VAL A 109 6.82 -0.29 -8.35
C VAL A 109 7.01 -1.63 -7.63
N LEU A 110 6.63 -1.73 -6.36
CA LEU A 110 6.73 -2.98 -5.59
C LEU A 110 5.71 -4.01 -6.05
N ALA A 111 4.50 -3.61 -6.44
CA ALA A 111 3.51 -4.52 -7.01
C ALA A 111 4.01 -5.20 -8.30
N ALA A 112 4.88 -4.56 -9.09
CA ALA A 112 5.52 -5.18 -10.25
C ALA A 112 6.30 -6.46 -9.91
N GLN A 113 6.81 -6.55 -8.68
CA GLN A 113 7.61 -7.67 -8.19
C GLN A 113 6.76 -8.73 -7.48
N LEU A 114 5.46 -8.48 -7.28
CA LEU A 114 4.57 -9.38 -6.57
C LEU A 114 3.81 -10.29 -7.56
N PRO A 115 4.09 -11.62 -7.56
CA PRO A 115 3.41 -12.54 -8.45
C PRO A 115 1.89 -12.52 -8.25
N GLY A 116 1.14 -12.46 -9.35
CA GLY A 116 -0.33 -12.43 -9.33
C GLY A 116 -0.95 -11.03 -9.20
N VAL A 117 -0.14 -9.98 -9.02
CA VAL A 117 -0.62 -8.58 -8.92
C VAL A 117 -0.08 -7.76 -10.09
N GLY A 118 1.19 -7.34 -10.05
CA GLY A 118 1.77 -6.46 -11.05
C GLY A 118 1.27 -5.01 -10.95
N SER A 119 2.04 -4.07 -11.50
CA SER A 119 1.71 -2.63 -11.45
C SER A 119 0.37 -2.30 -12.08
N ALA A 120 0.03 -2.92 -13.22
CA ALA A 120 -1.21 -2.63 -13.93
C ALA A 120 -2.46 -3.00 -13.11
N GLN A 121 -2.46 -4.16 -12.45
CA GLN A 121 -3.57 -4.55 -11.58
C GLN A 121 -3.65 -3.63 -10.36
N LEU A 122 -2.50 -3.32 -9.73
CA LEU A 122 -2.49 -2.44 -8.57
C LEU A 122 -3.09 -1.05 -8.88
N MET A 123 -2.71 -0.46 -10.01
CA MET A 123 -3.24 0.86 -10.41
C MET A 123 -4.75 0.80 -10.66
N ALA A 124 -5.26 -0.29 -11.24
CA ALA A 124 -6.70 -0.50 -11.41
C ALA A 124 -7.42 -0.64 -10.05
N ASP A 125 -6.83 -1.38 -9.11
CA ASP A 125 -7.36 -1.54 -7.76
C ASP A 125 -7.37 -0.22 -7.00
N MET A 126 -6.31 0.60 -7.14
CA MET A 126 -6.23 1.95 -6.57
C MET A 126 -7.34 2.85 -7.12
N ASP A 127 -7.53 2.88 -8.44
CA ASP A 127 -8.61 3.65 -9.07
C ASP A 127 -10.00 3.17 -8.61
N ALA A 128 -10.20 1.85 -8.48
CA ALA A 128 -11.44 1.27 -7.99
C ALA A 128 -11.71 1.62 -6.52
N TRP A 129 -10.67 1.65 -5.68
CA TRP A 129 -10.75 2.05 -4.28
C TRP A 129 -11.07 3.54 -4.10
N GLY A 130 -10.76 4.36 -5.11
CA GLY A 130 -11.08 5.79 -5.16
C GLY A 130 -9.88 6.73 -5.13
N TYR A 131 -8.66 6.22 -5.38
CA TYR A 131 -7.49 7.08 -5.59
C TYR A 131 -7.78 8.05 -6.74
N THR A 132 -7.51 9.33 -6.51
CA THR A 132 -7.78 10.38 -7.50
C THR A 132 -6.54 11.21 -7.72
N TYR A 133 -6.08 11.28 -8.97
CA TYR A 133 -4.96 12.08 -9.39
C TYR A 133 -5.38 13.14 -10.41
N ARG A 134 -4.52 14.14 -10.63
CA ARG A 134 -4.79 15.29 -11.53
C ARG A 134 -5.20 14.86 -12.95
N LEU A 135 -4.60 13.78 -13.47
CA LEU A 135 -4.86 13.27 -14.81
C LEU A 135 -6.02 12.25 -14.89
N GLY A 136 -6.70 11.98 -13.77
CA GLY A 136 -7.93 11.19 -13.74
C GLY A 136 -7.78 9.68 -13.63
N SER A 137 -6.55 9.14 -13.64
CA SER A 137 -6.26 7.75 -13.28
C SER A 137 -4.88 7.61 -12.65
N THR A 138 -4.71 6.56 -11.84
CA THR A 138 -3.42 6.20 -11.24
C THR A 138 -2.37 5.93 -12.32
N GLN A 139 -2.76 5.26 -13.41
CA GLN A 139 -1.84 4.98 -14.52
C GLN A 139 -1.34 6.26 -15.21
N ALA A 140 -2.24 7.19 -15.54
CA ALA A 140 -1.85 8.43 -16.18
C ALA A 140 -0.92 9.25 -15.29
N TRP A 141 -1.20 9.28 -13.98
CA TRP A 141 -0.30 9.90 -13.00
C TRP A 141 1.08 9.23 -12.98
N PHE A 142 1.13 7.91 -12.79
CA PHE A 142 2.39 7.17 -12.68
C PHE A 142 3.29 7.33 -13.92
N GLU A 143 2.70 7.38 -15.11
CA GLU A 143 3.43 7.47 -16.37
C GLU A 143 3.79 8.91 -16.78
N GLN A 144 3.04 9.93 -16.32
CA GLN A 144 3.10 11.28 -16.92
C GLN A 144 3.07 12.46 -15.93
N ASP A 145 2.86 12.25 -14.64
CA ASP A 145 2.74 13.34 -13.63
C ASP A 145 3.30 12.94 -12.26
N ALA A 146 4.24 11.98 -12.23
CA ALA A 146 4.85 11.45 -11.01
C ALA A 146 6.38 11.63 -10.97
N GLU A 147 6.93 12.54 -11.78
CA GLU A 147 8.38 12.76 -11.87
C GLU A 147 8.99 13.20 -10.54
N ASP A 148 8.28 14.03 -9.78
CA ASP A 148 8.74 14.52 -8.47
C ASP A 148 8.85 13.38 -7.45
N ALA A 149 7.82 12.53 -7.37
CA ALA A 149 7.82 11.33 -6.52
C ALA A 149 8.96 10.37 -6.89
N ARG A 150 9.13 10.13 -8.19
CA ARG A 150 10.21 9.30 -8.72
C ARG A 150 11.59 9.88 -8.41
N ALA A 151 11.79 11.18 -8.61
CA ALA A 151 13.05 11.86 -8.33
C ALA A 151 13.40 11.81 -6.83
N TRP A 152 12.41 12.00 -5.96
CA TRP A 152 12.55 11.91 -4.52
C TRP A 152 13.05 10.53 -4.07
N LEU A 153 12.47 9.47 -4.63
CA LEU A 153 12.87 8.08 -4.34
C LEU A 153 14.28 7.77 -4.86
N ILE A 154 14.65 8.27 -6.04
CA ILE A 154 16.00 8.09 -6.62
C ILE A 154 17.06 8.78 -5.76
N GLU A 155 16.81 10.02 -5.34
CA GLU A 155 17.75 10.78 -4.50
C GLU A 155 18.09 10.03 -3.20
N ARG A 156 17.14 9.23 -2.70
CA ARG A 156 17.26 8.44 -1.46
C ARG A 156 17.65 6.99 -1.69
N GLY A 157 17.82 6.56 -2.94
CA GLY A 157 18.16 5.18 -3.28
C GLY A 157 17.09 4.16 -2.89
N LEU A 158 15.80 4.56 -2.95
CA LEU A 158 14.66 3.73 -2.51
C LEU A 158 13.95 3.00 -3.64
N LEU A 159 14.31 3.26 -4.91
CA LEU A 159 13.82 2.44 -6.01
C LEU A 159 14.61 1.13 -6.10
N PRO A 160 13.94 0.00 -6.36
CA PRO A 160 14.62 -1.25 -6.69
C PRO A 160 15.49 -1.06 -7.95
N GLY A 161 16.68 -1.68 -7.93
CA GLY A 161 17.68 -1.62 -9.00
C GLY A 161 17.48 -2.65 -10.09
#